data_AF-A0A3B5QB28-F1
#
_entry.id   AF-A0A3B5QB28-F1
#
_cell.length_a   1.000
_cell.length_b   1.000
_cell.length_c   1.000
_cell.angle_alpha   90.00
_cell.angle_beta   90.00
_cell.angle_gamma   90.00
#
_symmetry.space_group_name_H-M   'P 1'
#
loop_
_entity.id
_entity.type
_entity.pdbx_description
1 polymer ?
#
loop_
_entity_poly.entity_id
_entity_poly.type
_entity_poly.pdbx_seq_one_letter_code
_entity_poly.pdbx_strand_id
1 'polypeptide(L)'
;GAGFTYPGTLWCGAGNNADNYNQLGDFADTDSCCRTHDHCPHVIHAFSSNYGYTNFKWHSICHCDCDEELKACLRQVNDTSSRVVGQAFFNVIGVPCFDFTYEEQCRYDKFPIAVLREAVPYDYASAVKGQGQTPSPGSLCTPIYY
;
A
#
# COMPACT_ATOMS: atom_id res chain seq x y z
N GLY A 1 2.12 -21.36 -3.84
CA GLY A 1 0.67 -21.65 -3.82
C GLY A 1 -0.02 -20.59 -4.63
N ALA A 2 -1.11 -20.91 -5.31
CA ALA A 2 -1.87 -19.95 -6.11
C ALA A 2 -2.42 -18.82 -5.22
N GLY A 3 -2.26 -17.57 -5.65
CA GLY A 3 -2.86 -16.39 -5.03
C GLY A 3 -4.36 -16.29 -5.30
N PHE A 4 -5.07 -15.51 -4.48
CA PHE A 4 -6.48 -15.17 -4.73
C PHE A 4 -6.54 -13.87 -5.53
N THR A 5 -6.63 -13.98 -6.86
CA THR A 5 -6.57 -12.84 -7.79
C THR A 5 -7.90 -12.57 -8.47
N TYR A 6 -8.11 -11.31 -8.87
CA TYR A 6 -9.29 -10.92 -9.64
C TYR A 6 -9.33 -11.70 -10.97
N PRO A 7 -10.47 -12.29 -11.38
CA PRO A 7 -10.55 -13.06 -12.61
C PRO A 7 -10.07 -12.27 -13.83
N GLY A 8 -9.26 -12.90 -14.69
CA GLY A 8 -8.62 -12.23 -15.82
C GLY A 8 -7.34 -11.47 -15.47
N THR A 9 -6.88 -11.50 -14.21
CA THR A 9 -5.60 -10.95 -13.74
C THR A 9 -4.80 -12.00 -12.98
N LEU A 10 -3.48 -11.85 -12.99
CA LEU A 10 -2.56 -12.74 -12.29
C LEU A 10 -1.92 -12.09 -11.07
N TRP A 11 -1.97 -10.76 -10.94
CA TRP A 11 -1.29 -9.99 -9.90
C TRP A 11 -2.26 -9.21 -9.00
N CYS A 12 -3.50 -8.96 -9.43
CA CYS A 12 -4.45 -8.18 -8.62
C CYS A 12 -5.11 -9.02 -7.52
N GLY A 13 -4.41 -9.25 -6.41
CA GLY A 13 -4.95 -10.06 -5.32
C GLY A 13 -4.01 -10.30 -4.13
N ALA A 14 -4.39 -11.27 -3.29
CA ALA A 14 -3.54 -11.74 -2.20
C ALA A 14 -2.54 -12.76 -2.76
N GLY A 15 -1.30 -12.31 -2.99
CA GLY A 15 -0.30 -13.04 -3.77
C GLY A 15 -0.57 -12.95 -5.27
N ASN A 16 0.12 -13.74 -6.07
CA ASN A 16 -0.04 -13.77 -7.52
C ASN A 16 -0.09 -15.21 -8.08
N ASN A 17 -0.57 -15.32 -9.31
CA ASN A 17 -0.75 -16.56 -10.07
C ASN A 17 0.14 -16.60 -11.34
N ALA A 18 1.11 -15.70 -11.45
CA ALA A 18 2.02 -15.64 -12.59
C ALA A 18 3.18 -16.63 -12.42
N ASP A 19 3.51 -17.37 -13.48
CA ASP A 19 4.68 -18.25 -13.55
C ASP A 19 5.99 -17.44 -13.67
N ASN A 20 5.91 -16.22 -14.20
CA ASN A 20 7.04 -15.30 -14.31
C ASN A 20 6.60 -13.83 -14.33
N TYR A 21 7.55 -12.93 -14.08
CA TYR A 21 7.31 -11.48 -14.01
C TYR A 21 6.60 -10.88 -15.24
N ASN A 22 6.88 -11.39 -16.43
CA ASN A 22 6.32 -10.82 -17.67
C ASN A 22 4.93 -11.35 -18.02
N GLN A 23 4.45 -12.35 -17.30
CA GLN A 23 3.13 -12.93 -17.55
C GLN A 23 2.05 -12.03 -16.97
N LEU A 24 1.11 -11.65 -17.82
CA LEU A 24 -0.09 -10.90 -17.46
C LEU A 24 -1.31 -11.71 -17.88
N GLY A 25 -2.44 -11.45 -17.21
CA GLY A 25 -3.74 -12.01 -17.57
C GLY A 25 -4.41 -11.27 -18.73
N ASP A 26 -5.68 -11.61 -18.98
CA ASP A 26 -6.51 -11.02 -20.03
C ASP A 26 -6.67 -9.50 -19.89
N PHE A 27 -6.76 -9.01 -18.65
CA PHE A 27 -6.83 -7.57 -18.33
C PHE A 27 -5.43 -6.99 -18.13
N ALA A 28 -4.58 -7.12 -19.15
CA ALA A 28 -3.14 -6.86 -19.06
C ALA A 28 -2.77 -5.48 -18.50
N ASP A 29 -3.48 -4.41 -18.86
CA ASP A 29 -3.19 -3.06 -18.37
C ASP A 29 -3.47 -2.92 -16.87
N THR A 30 -4.64 -3.39 -16.41
CA THR A 30 -5.00 -3.46 -14.98
C THR A 30 -4.03 -4.36 -14.22
N ASP A 31 -3.71 -5.52 -14.79
CA ASP A 31 -2.83 -6.51 -14.18
C ASP A 31 -1.40 -5.99 -14.04
N SER A 32 -0.92 -5.19 -15.00
CA SER A 32 0.39 -4.53 -14.93
C SER A 32 0.45 -3.49 -13.80
N CYS A 33 -0.64 -2.77 -13.50
CA CYS A 33 -0.71 -1.90 -12.34
C CYS A 33 -0.50 -2.69 -11.03
N CYS A 34 -1.20 -3.83 -10.89
CA CYS A 34 -1.08 -4.68 -9.72
C CYS A 34 0.29 -5.35 -9.61
N ARG A 35 0.86 -5.81 -10.72
CA ARG A 35 2.23 -6.36 -10.75
C ARG A 35 3.25 -5.35 -10.23
N THR A 36 3.12 -4.09 -10.64
CA THR A 36 4.02 -3.03 -10.20
C THR A 36 3.89 -2.81 -8.69
N HIS A 37 2.65 -2.78 -8.18
CA HIS A 37 2.35 -2.66 -6.76
C HIS A 37 2.86 -3.85 -5.91
N ASP A 38 2.72 -5.07 -6.41
CA ASP A 38 3.23 -6.30 -5.78
C ASP A 38 4.76 -6.27 -5.57
N HIS A 39 5.47 -5.46 -6.36
CA HIS A 39 6.92 -5.27 -6.27
C HIS A 39 7.31 -3.98 -5.55
N CYS A 40 6.42 -3.44 -4.71
CA CYS A 40 6.75 -2.33 -3.82
C CYS A 40 7.99 -2.67 -2.97
N PRO A 41 9.01 -1.78 -2.89
CA PRO A 41 10.24 -2.06 -2.16
C PRO A 41 10.03 -2.15 -0.64
N HIS A 42 8.97 -1.53 -0.14
CA HIS A 42 8.68 -1.43 1.29
C HIS A 42 7.31 -2.01 1.61
N VAL A 43 7.33 -3.21 2.16
CA VAL A 43 6.13 -4.00 2.47
C VAL A 43 6.20 -4.55 3.89
N ILE A 44 5.05 -4.56 4.56
CA ILE A 44 4.81 -5.31 5.79
C ILE A 44 3.83 -6.43 5.45
N HIS A 45 4.34 -7.64 5.28
CA HIS A 45 3.53 -8.78 4.87
C HIS A 45 2.48 -9.14 5.92
N ALA A 46 1.41 -9.82 5.47
CA ALA A 46 0.38 -10.35 6.35
C ALA A 46 0.99 -11.19 7.48
N PHE A 47 0.50 -11.00 8.70
CA PHE A 47 0.95 -11.72 9.90
C PHE A 47 2.45 -11.64 10.19
N SER A 48 3.11 -10.55 9.78
CA SER A 48 4.54 -10.33 9.98
C SER A 48 4.85 -9.01 10.67
N SER A 49 6.07 -8.87 11.18
CA SER A 49 6.57 -7.62 11.75
C SER A 49 7.69 -7.05 10.89
N ASN A 50 7.60 -5.76 10.55
CA ASN A 50 8.65 -5.04 9.85
C ASN A 50 8.56 -3.54 10.21
N TYR A 51 9.67 -2.81 10.10
CA TYR A 51 9.72 -1.36 10.38
C TYR A 51 9.09 -0.95 11.73
N GLY A 52 9.28 -1.75 12.78
CA GLY A 52 8.70 -1.49 14.11
C GLY A 52 7.19 -1.69 14.22
N TYR A 53 6.51 -2.19 13.19
CA TYR A 53 5.07 -2.45 13.18
C TYR A 53 4.76 -3.94 12.95
N THR A 54 3.76 -4.47 13.66
CA THR A 54 3.27 -5.84 13.48
C THR A 54 1.92 -5.85 12.77
N ASN A 55 1.90 -6.40 11.56
CA ASN A 55 0.70 -6.51 10.75
C ASN A 55 -0.09 -7.78 11.12
N PHE A 56 -1.15 -7.63 11.91
CA PHE A 56 -2.07 -8.73 12.23
C PHE A 56 -3.15 -8.96 11.16
N LYS A 57 -3.14 -8.21 10.06
CA LYS A 57 -4.12 -8.34 8.97
C LYS A 57 -3.70 -9.47 8.02
N TRP A 58 -4.67 -10.00 7.30
CA TRP A 58 -4.50 -11.08 6.32
C TRP A 58 -3.94 -10.60 4.98
N HIS A 59 -3.87 -9.29 4.76
CA HIS A 59 -3.29 -8.66 3.57
C HIS A 59 -1.99 -7.93 3.92
N SER A 60 -1.12 -7.75 2.92
CA SER A 60 0.07 -6.91 3.05
C SER A 60 -0.32 -5.44 3.20
N ILE A 61 0.60 -4.66 3.77
CA ILE A 61 0.53 -3.19 3.85
C ILE A 61 1.78 -2.67 3.14
N CYS A 62 1.60 -1.80 2.15
CA CYS A 62 2.67 -1.22 1.35
C CYS A 62 2.94 0.24 1.74
N HIS A 63 4.06 0.79 1.28
CA HIS A 63 4.35 2.21 1.42
C HIS A 63 3.30 3.05 0.68
N CYS A 64 2.95 4.23 1.22
CA CYS A 64 1.91 5.08 0.63
C CYS A 64 2.20 5.49 -0.81
N ASP A 65 3.47 5.73 -1.18
CA ASP A 65 3.85 6.00 -2.57
C ASP A 65 3.40 4.88 -3.53
N CYS A 66 3.56 3.61 -3.14
CA CYS A 66 3.15 2.46 -3.97
C CYS A 66 1.63 2.41 -4.15
N ASP A 67 0.88 2.69 -3.08
CA ASP A 67 -0.59 2.72 -3.12
C ASP A 67 -1.10 3.91 -3.97
N GLU A 68 -0.43 5.06 -3.90
CA GLU A 68 -0.73 6.23 -4.74
C GLU A 68 -0.45 5.96 -6.23
N GLU A 69 0.67 5.31 -6.54
CA GLU A 69 1.01 4.87 -7.90
C GLU A 69 0.00 3.84 -8.44
N LEU A 70 -0.38 2.85 -7.64
CA LEU A 70 -1.42 1.89 -7.99
C LEU A 70 -2.73 2.61 -8.33
N LYS A 71 -3.16 3.53 -7.45
CA LYS A 71 -4.37 4.32 -7.64
C LYS A 71 -4.31 5.17 -8.92
N ALA A 72 -3.17 5.81 -9.20
CA ALA A 72 -2.97 6.60 -10.40
C ALA A 72 -3.01 5.73 -11.67
N CYS A 73 -2.34 4.57 -11.65
CA CYS A 73 -2.32 3.62 -12.74
C CYS A 73 -3.73 3.09 -13.06
N LEU A 74 -4.47 2.61 -12.06
CA LEU A 74 -5.84 2.12 -12.24
C LEU A 74 -6.78 3.21 -12.78
N ARG A 75 -6.61 4.46 -12.35
CA ARG A 75 -7.37 5.61 -12.88
C ARG A 75 -7.03 5.91 -14.33
N GLN A 76 -5.78 5.68 -14.76
CA GLN A 76 -5.36 5.87 -16.13
C GLN A 76 -5.89 4.78 -17.06
N VAL A 77 -5.90 3.52 -16.61
CA VAL A 77 -6.48 2.39 -17.37
C VAL A 77 -7.97 2.61 -17.63
N ASN A 78 -8.71 3.02 -16.61
CA ASN A 78 -10.07 3.53 -16.73
C ASN A 78 -11.10 2.61 -17.44
N ASP A 79 -10.98 1.30 -17.25
CA ASP A 79 -11.93 0.31 -17.73
C ASP A 79 -12.75 -0.29 -16.57
N THR A 80 -13.58 -1.29 -16.87
CA THR A 80 -14.37 -1.97 -15.82
C THR A 80 -13.47 -2.71 -14.81
N SER A 81 -12.42 -3.39 -15.30
CA SER A 81 -11.55 -4.21 -14.45
C SER A 81 -10.79 -3.36 -13.43
N SER A 82 -10.13 -2.28 -13.89
CA SER A 82 -9.39 -1.33 -13.05
C SER A 82 -10.26 -0.63 -12.02
N ARG A 83 -11.50 -0.27 -12.37
CA ARG A 83 -12.46 0.34 -11.43
C ARG A 83 -12.87 -0.63 -10.33
N VAL A 84 -13.16 -1.89 -10.67
CA VAL A 84 -13.54 -2.92 -9.68
C VAL A 84 -12.37 -3.23 -8.76
N VAL A 85 -11.16 -3.42 -9.31
CA VAL A 85 -9.95 -3.66 -8.52
C VAL A 85 -9.68 -2.49 -7.57
N GLY A 86 -9.72 -1.25 -8.07
CA GLY A 86 -9.51 -0.06 -7.26
C GLY A 86 -10.54 0.09 -6.13
N GLN A 87 -11.83 -0.12 -6.42
CA GLN A 87 -12.89 -0.09 -5.41
C GLN A 87 -12.70 -1.19 -4.36
N ALA A 88 -12.37 -2.41 -4.77
CA ALA A 88 -12.13 -3.50 -3.85
C ALA A 88 -10.97 -3.19 -2.89
N PHE A 89 -9.83 -2.74 -3.42
CA PHE A 89 -8.63 -2.46 -2.63
C PHE A 89 -8.83 -1.28 -1.66
N PHE A 90 -9.24 -0.12 -2.17
CA PHE A 90 -9.24 1.14 -1.40
C PHE A 90 -10.53 1.40 -0.62
N ASN A 91 -11.69 0.85 -1.06
CA ASN A 91 -12.99 1.20 -0.47
C ASN A 91 -13.61 0.03 0.32
N VAL A 92 -13.51 -1.20 -0.20
CA VAL A 92 -14.15 -2.36 0.43
C VAL A 92 -13.23 -3.00 1.47
N ILE A 93 -12.00 -3.32 1.09
CA ILE A 93 -10.98 -3.85 2.01
C ILE A 93 -10.42 -2.70 2.86
N GLY A 94 -10.24 -1.53 2.24
CA GLY A 94 -9.71 -0.35 2.92
C GLY A 94 -8.28 -0.58 3.41
N VAL A 95 -7.44 -1.16 2.54
CA VAL A 95 -6.04 -1.49 2.87
C VAL A 95 -5.31 -0.19 3.25
N PRO A 96 -4.84 -0.04 4.50
CA PRO A 96 -4.03 1.10 4.88
C PRO A 96 -2.65 1.01 4.20
N CYS A 97 -2.01 2.16 4.03
CA CYS A 97 -0.60 2.25 3.66
C CYS A 97 0.23 2.73 4.85
N PHE A 98 1.56 2.78 4.72
CA PHE A 98 2.42 3.39 5.72
C PHE A 98 3.43 4.39 5.13
N ASP A 99 3.78 5.38 5.93
CA ASP A 99 4.94 6.25 5.72
C ASP A 99 6.05 5.89 6.71
N PHE A 100 7.29 6.27 6.41
CA PHE A 100 8.36 6.25 7.39
C PHE A 100 8.37 7.51 8.27
N THR A 101 8.48 7.29 9.58
CA THR A 101 9.01 8.28 10.51
C THR A 101 10.38 7.84 11.00
N TYR A 102 11.18 8.78 11.49
CA TYR A 102 12.50 8.49 12.03
C TYR A 102 12.50 8.83 13.51
N GLU A 103 12.66 7.82 14.36
CA GLU A 103 12.90 8.06 15.79
C GLU A 103 14.38 8.36 16.02
N GLU A 104 14.66 9.43 16.76
CA GLU A 104 16.01 9.70 17.24
C GLU A 104 16.26 8.86 18.50
N GLN A 105 16.99 7.76 18.35
CA GLN A 105 17.59 7.11 19.51
C GLN A 105 18.87 7.87 19.86
N CYS A 106 18.88 8.56 21.01
CA CYS A 106 20.06 9.22 21.56
C CYS A 106 21.15 8.18 21.90
N ARG A 107 21.86 7.66 20.88
CA ARG A 107 23.20 7.02 20.87
C ARG A 107 23.51 6.25 19.56
N TYR A 108 22.57 6.04 18.63
CA TYR A 108 22.81 5.34 17.34
C TYR A 108 21.91 5.87 16.21
N ASP A 109 22.22 5.46 14.98
CA ASP A 109 21.60 5.87 13.70
C ASP A 109 20.06 5.88 13.73
N LYS A 110 19.47 6.79 12.95
CA LYS A 110 18.01 6.92 12.79
C LYS A 110 17.45 5.65 12.13
N PHE A 111 16.56 4.94 12.79
CA PHE A 111 15.86 3.79 12.22
C PHE A 111 14.47 4.20 11.69
N PRO A 112 14.07 3.75 10.48
CA PRO A 112 12.75 4.02 9.94
C PRO A 112 11.70 3.19 10.66
N ILE A 113 10.63 3.84 11.12
CA ILE A 113 9.46 3.23 11.75
C ILE A 113 8.24 3.50 10.89
N ALA A 114 7.43 2.47 10.65
CA ALA A 114 6.20 2.58 9.88
C ALA A 114 5.10 3.27 10.69
N VAL A 115 4.49 4.31 10.10
CA VAL A 115 3.30 4.98 10.61
C VAL A 115 2.17 4.72 9.63
N LEU A 116 1.12 4.03 10.08
CA LEU A 116 -0.03 3.74 9.22
C LEU A 116 -0.83 4.98 8.88
N ARG A 117 -1.28 5.04 7.63
CA ARG A 117 -2.25 5.98 7.11
C ARG A 117 -3.50 5.23 6.69
N GLU A 118 -4.66 5.84 6.93
CA GLU A 118 -5.92 5.30 6.45
C GLU A 118 -5.95 5.33 4.91
N ALA A 119 -6.64 4.34 4.32
CA ALA A 119 -6.85 4.30 2.89
C ALA A 119 -7.61 5.54 2.42
N VAL A 120 -7.03 6.31 1.50
CA VAL A 120 -7.78 7.37 0.82
C VAL A 120 -8.77 6.70 -0.14
N PRO A 121 -10.08 7.01 -0.11
CA PRO A 121 -11.06 6.40 -1.00
C PRO A 121 -10.70 6.52 -2.49
N TYR A 122 -10.97 5.47 -3.25
CA TYR A 122 -10.83 5.44 -4.70
C TYR A 122 -12.09 6.00 -5.36
N ASP A 123 -12.03 7.29 -5.68
CA ASP A 123 -13.09 7.99 -6.43
C ASP A 123 -12.82 7.93 -7.93
N TYR A 124 -13.88 7.61 -8.69
CA TYR A 124 -13.94 7.68 -10.16
C TYR A 124 -14.56 9.00 -10.67
N ALA A 125 -15.21 9.77 -9.79
CA ALA A 125 -15.80 11.07 -10.12
C ALA A 125 -14.79 12.21 -9.92
N SER A 126 -14.82 13.20 -10.84
CA SER A 126 -13.94 14.37 -10.87
C SER A 126 -13.96 15.19 -9.56
N ALA A 127 -12.79 15.28 -8.94
CA ALA A 127 -12.29 16.33 -8.04
C ALA A 127 -13.19 16.86 -6.91
N VAL A 128 -12.80 16.57 -5.66
CA VAL A 128 -12.69 17.59 -4.60
C VAL A 128 -11.41 17.35 -3.79
N LYS A 129 -10.58 18.39 -3.74
CA LYS A 129 -9.37 18.50 -2.93
C LYS A 129 -9.76 18.61 -1.46
N GLY A 130 -9.16 17.81 -0.59
CA GLY A 130 -9.35 17.89 0.86
C GLY A 130 -8.14 17.33 1.61
N GLN A 131 -6.96 17.89 1.37
CA GLN A 131 -5.80 17.64 2.24
C GLN A 131 -5.98 18.46 3.52
N GLY A 132 -6.40 17.79 4.58
CA GLY A 132 -6.28 18.26 5.96
C GLY A 132 -5.26 17.40 6.70
N GLN A 133 -3.97 17.59 6.43
CA GLN A 133 -2.93 17.07 7.32
C GLN A 133 -2.73 18.09 8.44
N THR A 134 -3.16 17.71 9.64
CA THR A 134 -2.76 18.38 10.87
C THR A 134 -1.28 18.13 11.11
N PRO A 135 -0.47 19.14 11.46
CA PRO A 135 0.89 18.90 11.93
C PRO A 135 0.84 18.24 13.30
N SER A 136 1.44 17.05 13.43
CA SER A 136 1.71 16.42 14.72
C SER A 136 2.66 17.30 15.54
N PRO A 137 2.50 17.39 16.88
CA PRO A 137 3.39 18.19 17.71
C PRO A 137 4.79 17.57 17.71
N GLY A 138 5.82 18.42 17.56
CA GLY A 138 7.20 18.03 17.76
C GLY A 138 7.41 17.44 19.16
N SER A 139 8.02 16.27 19.22
CA SER A 139 8.32 15.56 20.46
C SER A 139 9.49 16.22 21.18
N LEU A 140 9.23 16.79 22.35
CA LEU A 140 10.24 17.21 23.32
C LEU A 140 10.89 15.96 23.93
N CYS A 141 12.22 15.88 23.87
CA CYS A 141 13.01 14.82 24.50
C CYS A 141 13.01 14.98 26.03
N THR A 142 12.59 13.95 26.77
CA THR A 142 12.91 13.78 28.19
C THR A 142 14.05 12.77 28.33
N PRO A 143 15.19 13.11 28.94
CA PRO A 143 16.26 12.14 29.18
C PRO A 143 15.81 11.10 30.22
N ILE A 144 16.06 9.82 29.92
CA ILE A 144 16.02 8.76 30.93
C ILE A 144 17.32 8.90 31.74
N TYR A 145 17.22 9.47 32.94
CA TYR A 145 18.28 9.34 33.94
C TYR A 145 18.20 7.94 34.54
N TYR A 146 19.35 7.27 34.55
CA TYR A 146 19.57 5.92 35.07
C TYR A 146 19.12 5.76 36.53
#